data_AF-A0A928TCS2-F1
#
_entry.id   AF-A0A928TCS2-F1
#
_cell.length_a   1.000
_cell.length_b   1.000
_cell.length_c   1.000
_cell.angle_alpha   90.00
_cell.angle_beta   90.00
_cell.angle_gamma   90.00
#
_symmetry.space_group_name_H-M   'P 1'
#
loop_
_entity.id
_entity.type
_entity.pdbx_description
1 polymer ?
#
loop_
_entity_poly.entity_id
_entity_poly.type
_entity_poly.pdbx_seq_one_letter_code
_entity_poly.pdbx_strand_id
1 'polypeptide(L)'
;MFTIVQNRGYEGILNHYLPGVQVVDQLGANEINALESAILNDINHVVGGGGVQIDHPLLPAIAVGIHLWGGRAGRNVFVQGGGFAQNCPIGVYGSMVNLLMTHPHGTPLPDGNWPAIMAIKGQFHQIGVSFLTKHLSFWSRATNSPIRLPILDRVVKQTFIHPNAPYPTWGDYTTYVNDINADRDVLVARGLIGIDLPAMERQLFNWAAAEQVQSWVR
;
A
#
# COMPACT_ATOMS: atom_id res chain seq x y z
N MET A 1 -7.10 -2.10 15.37
CA MET A 1 -6.51 -3.05 14.41
C MET A 1 -5.43 -3.91 15.06
N PHE A 2 -4.51 -3.32 15.83
CA PHE A 2 -3.48 -4.03 16.60
C PHE A 2 -4.00 -5.18 17.45
N THR A 3 -5.08 -4.97 18.22
CA THR A 3 -5.76 -6.02 19.00
C THR A 3 -6.24 -7.19 18.12
N ILE A 4 -6.76 -6.89 16.92
CA ILE A 4 -7.23 -7.93 15.99
C ILE A 4 -6.05 -8.75 15.49
N VAL A 5 -4.95 -8.10 15.11
CA VAL A 5 -3.73 -8.76 14.63
C VAL A 5 -3.15 -9.66 15.72
N GLN A 6 -3.01 -9.14 16.95
CA GLN A 6 -2.52 -9.92 18.09
C GLN A 6 -3.43 -11.12 18.41
N ASN A 7 -4.74 -10.90 18.55
CA ASN A 7 -5.71 -11.97 18.83
C ASN A 7 -5.84 -13.02 17.71
N ARG A 8 -5.27 -12.76 16.54
CA ARG A 8 -5.26 -13.67 15.39
C ARG A 8 -3.92 -14.39 15.22
N GLY A 9 -3.04 -14.32 16.21
CA GLY A 9 -1.78 -15.06 16.23
C GLY A 9 -0.61 -14.37 15.54
N TYR A 10 -0.74 -13.07 15.23
CA TYR A 10 0.31 -12.28 14.57
C TYR A 10 1.11 -11.41 15.55
N GLU A 11 1.12 -11.76 16.83
CA GLU A 11 1.88 -11.07 17.88
C GLU A 11 3.40 -11.04 17.58
N GLY A 12 3.96 -12.14 17.05
CA GLY A 12 5.36 -12.18 16.65
C GLY A 12 5.70 -11.14 15.58
N ILE A 13 4.78 -10.91 14.63
CA ILE A 13 4.95 -9.92 13.56
C ILE A 13 4.81 -8.50 14.13
N LEU A 14 3.87 -8.30 15.07
CA LEU A 14 3.74 -7.03 15.78
C LEU A 14 5.04 -6.68 16.52
N ASN A 15 5.58 -7.63 17.28
CA ASN A 15 6.82 -7.44 18.04
C ASN A 15 8.05 -7.25 17.15
N HIS A 16 8.07 -7.88 15.97
CA HIS A 16 9.13 -7.68 14.97
C HIS A 16 9.18 -6.24 14.46
N TYR A 17 8.02 -5.69 14.06
CA TYR A 17 7.98 -4.36 13.45
C TYR A 17 7.83 -3.20 14.44
N LEU A 18 7.24 -3.44 15.60
CA LEU A 18 6.90 -2.43 16.61
C LEU A 18 7.28 -2.92 18.02
N PRO A 19 8.56 -3.20 18.29
CA PRO A 19 8.99 -3.74 19.57
C PRO A 19 8.64 -2.78 20.71
N GLY A 20 7.93 -3.28 21.72
CA GLY A 20 7.58 -2.51 22.91
C GLY A 20 6.41 -1.54 22.73
N VAL A 21 5.80 -1.46 21.55
CA VAL A 21 4.57 -0.67 21.34
C VAL A 21 3.40 -1.44 21.93
N GLN A 22 2.77 -0.88 22.97
CA GLN A 22 1.52 -1.43 23.50
C GLN A 22 0.41 -1.33 22.46
N VAL A 23 -0.63 -2.15 22.61
CA VAL A 23 -1.82 -2.10 21.75
C VAL A 23 -2.45 -0.70 21.87
N VAL A 24 -2.16 0.17 20.91
CA VAL A 24 -2.69 1.53 20.81
C VAL A 24 -3.69 1.64 19.67
N ASP A 25 -4.55 2.65 19.71
CA ASP A 25 -5.51 2.91 18.64
C ASP A 25 -4.85 3.50 17.39
N GLN A 26 -3.77 4.28 17.58
CA GLN A 26 -3.02 4.94 16.50
C GLN A 26 -1.53 5.02 16.84
N LEU A 27 -0.70 4.89 15.81
CA LEU A 27 0.74 5.12 15.89
C LEU A 27 1.04 6.61 15.70
N GLY A 28 2.02 7.13 16.44
CA GLY A 28 2.58 8.45 16.16
C GLY A 28 3.42 8.47 14.89
N ALA A 29 3.81 9.66 14.45
CA ALA A 29 4.57 9.84 13.21
C ALA A 29 5.91 9.09 13.23
N ASN A 30 6.59 9.07 14.38
CA ASN A 30 7.87 8.38 14.52
C ASN A 30 7.70 6.86 14.42
N GLU A 31 6.68 6.28 15.06
CA GLU A 31 6.42 4.85 14.95
C GLU A 31 5.99 4.44 13.55
N ILE A 32 5.20 5.26 12.85
CA ILE A 32 4.83 5.02 11.44
C ILE A 32 6.08 4.98 10.55
N ASN A 33 6.99 5.95 10.71
CA ASN A 33 8.21 6.02 9.92
C ASN A 33 9.17 4.86 10.22
N ALA A 34 9.28 4.46 11.49
CA ALA A 34 10.08 3.31 11.90
C ALA A 34 9.53 2.00 11.33
N LEU A 35 8.21 1.81 11.44
CA LEU A 35 7.49 0.67 10.86
C LEU A 35 7.69 0.60 9.34
N GLU A 36 7.54 1.72 8.64
CA GLU A 36 7.77 1.82 7.21
C GLU A 36 9.19 1.40 6.82
N SER A 37 10.18 1.93 7.53
CA SER A 37 11.59 1.61 7.29
C SER A 37 11.88 0.13 7.49
N ALA A 38 11.32 -0.48 8.56
CA ALA A 38 11.46 -1.90 8.83
C ALA A 38 10.80 -2.78 7.75
N ILE A 39 9.60 -2.42 7.28
CA ILE A 39 8.93 -3.12 6.17
C ILE A 39 9.75 -3.04 4.89
N LEU A 40 10.27 -1.85 4.54
CA LEU A 40 11.09 -1.67 3.34
C LEU A 40 12.40 -2.46 3.41
N ASN A 41 13.02 -2.55 4.59
CA ASN A 41 14.21 -3.39 4.81
C ASN A 41 13.91 -4.87 4.60
N ASP A 42 12.80 -5.38 5.15
CA ASP A 42 12.38 -6.76 4.93
C ASP A 42 12.09 -7.02 3.45
N ILE A 43 11.40 -6.12 2.76
CA ILE A 43 11.18 -6.24 1.31
C ILE A 43 12.52 -6.32 0.57
N ASN A 44 13.44 -5.41 0.85
CA ASN A 44 14.77 -5.41 0.22
C ASN A 44 15.54 -6.71 0.48
N HIS A 45 15.40 -7.28 1.69
CA HIS A 45 15.97 -8.59 2.01
C HIS A 45 15.37 -9.72 1.16
N VAL A 46 14.05 -9.73 0.96
CA VAL A 46 13.38 -10.72 0.08
C VAL A 46 13.82 -10.54 -1.38
N VAL A 47 14.00 -9.31 -1.84
CA VAL A 47 14.35 -8.99 -3.24
C VAL A 47 15.83 -9.29 -3.56
N GLY A 48 16.73 -9.11 -2.59
CA GLY A 48 18.19 -9.12 -2.77
C GLY A 48 18.83 -10.41 -3.30
N GLY A 49 18.04 -11.44 -3.63
CA GLY A 49 18.49 -12.74 -4.16
C GLY A 49 18.19 -13.01 -5.64
N GLY A 50 17.69 -12.04 -6.42
CA GLY A 50 17.40 -12.22 -7.85
C GLY A 50 15.92 -12.41 -8.21
N GLY A 51 15.02 -11.90 -7.37
CA GLY A 51 13.57 -12.01 -7.53
C GLY A 51 12.89 -12.32 -6.19
N VAL A 52 11.56 -12.30 -6.17
CA VAL A 52 10.78 -12.72 -4.99
C VAL A 52 10.37 -14.18 -5.14
N GLN A 53 10.79 -15.02 -4.21
CA GLN A 53 10.21 -16.36 -4.09
C GLN A 53 8.75 -16.22 -3.67
N ILE A 54 7.84 -16.83 -4.43
CA ILE A 54 6.38 -16.69 -4.28
C ILE A 54 5.89 -17.13 -2.89
N ASP A 55 6.63 -18.02 -2.24
CA ASP A 55 6.37 -18.61 -0.94
C ASP A 55 7.38 -18.18 0.14
N HIS A 56 8.11 -17.08 -0.08
CA HIS A 56 9.13 -16.63 0.86
C HIS A 56 8.54 -16.43 2.28
N PRO A 57 9.21 -16.94 3.34
CA PRO A 57 8.66 -16.98 4.70
C PRO A 57 8.38 -15.59 5.31
N LEU A 58 9.00 -14.53 4.79
CA LEU A 58 8.73 -13.14 5.21
C LEU A 58 7.51 -12.50 4.54
N LEU A 59 6.94 -13.06 3.46
CA LEU A 59 5.79 -12.46 2.79
C LEU A 59 4.57 -12.24 3.69
N PRO A 60 4.20 -13.19 4.59
CA PRO A 60 3.14 -12.95 5.56
C PRO A 60 3.46 -11.77 6.49
N ALA A 61 4.70 -11.70 6.99
CA ALA A 61 5.16 -10.60 7.85
C ALA A 61 5.05 -9.27 7.14
N ILE A 62 5.59 -9.16 5.93
CA ILE A 62 5.53 -7.94 5.12
C ILE A 62 4.07 -7.51 4.88
N ALA A 63 3.21 -8.44 4.47
CA ALA A 63 1.81 -8.13 4.20
C ALA A 63 1.08 -7.62 5.47
N VAL A 64 1.32 -8.24 6.62
CA VAL A 64 0.75 -7.79 7.90
C VAL A 64 1.35 -6.45 8.34
N GLY A 65 2.66 -6.26 8.17
CA GLY A 65 3.37 -5.00 8.44
C GLY A 65 2.80 -3.82 7.64
N ILE A 66 2.63 -3.99 6.34
CA ILE A 66 2.00 -2.98 5.47
C ILE A 66 0.56 -2.68 5.94
N HIS A 67 -0.17 -3.70 6.38
CA HIS A 67 -1.49 -3.47 6.97
C HIS A 67 -1.42 -2.70 8.28
N LEU A 68 -0.46 -3.00 9.16
CA LEU A 68 -0.23 -2.27 10.42
C LEU A 68 0.08 -0.79 10.15
N TRP A 69 0.82 -0.48 9.08
CA TRP A 69 1.26 0.88 8.74
C TRP A 69 0.12 1.85 8.41
N GLY A 70 -0.97 1.38 7.79
CA GLY A 70 -2.05 2.29 7.39
C GLY A 70 -3.46 1.69 7.42
N GLY A 71 -3.64 0.54 8.05
CA GLY A 71 -4.91 -0.18 8.12
C GLY A 71 -5.68 0.20 9.38
N ARG A 72 -6.75 1.00 9.24
CA ARG A 72 -7.66 1.28 10.36
C ARG A 72 -8.66 0.13 10.59
N ALA A 73 -8.99 -0.63 9.54
CA ALA A 73 -9.95 -1.73 9.59
C ALA A 73 -9.25 -3.07 9.28
N GLY A 74 -9.13 -3.93 10.29
CA GLY A 74 -8.57 -5.28 10.15
C GLY A 74 -9.62 -6.40 10.07
N ARG A 75 -10.89 -6.12 10.38
CA ARG A 75 -11.90 -7.19 10.54
C ARG A 75 -12.16 -7.94 9.23
N ASN A 76 -12.27 -7.25 8.10
CA ASN A 76 -12.51 -7.90 6.81
C ASN A 76 -11.34 -8.82 6.44
N VAL A 77 -10.11 -8.36 6.66
CA VAL A 77 -8.89 -9.07 6.28
C VAL A 77 -8.55 -10.22 7.24
N PHE A 78 -8.62 -10.00 8.55
CA PHE A 78 -8.11 -10.94 9.56
C PHE A 78 -9.19 -11.77 10.26
N VAL A 79 -10.48 -11.42 10.12
CA VAL A 79 -11.58 -12.07 10.85
C VAL A 79 -12.62 -12.70 9.93
N GLN A 80 -13.10 -11.97 8.94
CA GLN A 80 -14.13 -12.45 8.03
C GLN A 80 -13.56 -13.40 6.97
N GLY A 81 -14.40 -14.18 6.30
CA GLY A 81 -13.99 -14.98 5.14
C GLY A 81 -12.96 -16.08 5.41
N GLY A 82 -12.78 -16.50 6.67
CA GLY A 82 -11.73 -17.47 7.05
C GLY A 82 -10.43 -16.82 7.56
N GLY A 83 -10.37 -15.49 7.61
CA GLY A 83 -9.22 -14.74 8.12
C GLY A 83 -8.11 -14.55 7.09
N PHE A 84 -6.95 -14.06 7.55
CA PHE A 84 -5.90 -13.54 6.66
C PHE A 84 -5.38 -14.57 5.67
N ALA A 85 -5.16 -15.82 6.09
CA ALA A 85 -4.67 -16.88 5.19
C ALA A 85 -5.60 -17.16 4.01
N GLN A 86 -6.92 -17.03 4.22
CA GLN A 86 -7.92 -17.25 3.18
C GLN A 86 -8.16 -15.99 2.32
N ASN A 87 -8.14 -14.82 2.95
CA ASN A 87 -8.38 -13.54 2.28
C ASN A 87 -7.17 -13.06 1.48
N CYS A 88 -5.95 -13.34 1.98
CA CYS A 88 -4.67 -13.01 1.39
C CYS A 88 -3.79 -14.27 1.29
N PRO A 89 -4.12 -15.21 0.37
CA PRO A 89 -3.30 -16.40 0.19
C PRO A 89 -1.88 -16.01 -0.23
N ILE A 90 -0.87 -16.48 0.49
CA ILE A 90 0.51 -16.00 0.33
C ILE A 90 1.07 -16.29 -1.06
N GLY A 91 0.74 -17.44 -1.67
CA GLY A 91 1.15 -17.72 -3.05
C GLY A 91 0.54 -16.76 -4.08
N VAL A 92 -0.70 -16.30 -3.85
CA VAL A 92 -1.35 -15.27 -4.68
C VAL A 92 -0.67 -13.92 -4.47
N TYR A 93 -0.38 -13.57 -3.22
CA TYR A 93 0.35 -12.37 -2.87
C TYR A 93 1.75 -12.32 -3.48
N GLY A 94 2.54 -13.40 -3.34
CA GLY A 94 3.86 -13.54 -3.95
C GLY A 94 3.81 -13.46 -5.48
N SER A 95 2.79 -14.05 -6.11
CA SER A 95 2.60 -13.94 -7.57
C SER A 95 2.35 -12.50 -8.01
N MET A 96 1.53 -11.75 -7.27
CA MET A 96 1.28 -10.32 -7.53
C MET A 96 2.58 -9.50 -7.44
N VAL A 97 3.36 -9.75 -6.39
CA VAL A 97 4.63 -9.06 -6.15
C VAL A 97 5.66 -9.40 -7.24
N ASN A 98 5.78 -10.67 -7.60
CA ASN A 98 6.69 -11.11 -8.65
C ASN A 98 6.33 -10.49 -10.01
N LEU A 99 5.04 -10.36 -10.33
CA LEU A 99 4.57 -9.69 -11.54
C LEU A 99 4.93 -8.19 -11.55
N LEU A 100 4.85 -7.52 -10.40
CA LEU A 100 5.27 -6.13 -10.27
C LEU A 100 6.78 -5.98 -10.50
N MET A 101 7.58 -6.93 -10.02
CA MET A 101 9.04 -6.87 -10.10
C MET A 101 9.62 -7.26 -11.46
N THR A 102 8.99 -8.20 -12.14
CA THR A 102 9.42 -8.64 -13.48
C THR A 102 8.94 -7.70 -14.58
N HIS A 103 8.24 -6.61 -14.22
CA HIS A 103 7.83 -5.59 -15.16
C HIS A 103 9.05 -4.91 -15.80
N PRO A 104 9.12 -4.82 -17.14
CA PRO A 104 10.24 -4.18 -17.81
C PRO A 104 10.43 -2.73 -17.35
N HIS A 105 11.68 -2.36 -17.07
CA HIS A 105 11.98 -1.00 -16.66
C HIS A 105 11.62 0.00 -17.77
N GLY A 106 10.86 1.04 -17.44
CA GLY A 106 10.54 2.15 -18.35
C GLY A 106 9.28 1.98 -19.20
N THR A 107 8.55 0.86 -19.07
CA THR A 107 7.25 0.68 -19.76
C THR A 107 6.12 1.28 -18.92
N PRO A 108 5.19 2.07 -19.48
CA PRO A 108 4.02 2.54 -18.73
C PRO A 108 3.14 1.39 -18.22
N LEU A 109 2.65 1.50 -16.98
CA LEU A 109 1.79 0.49 -16.34
C LEU A 109 0.45 0.17 -17.03
N PRO A 110 -0.22 1.09 -17.75
CA PRO A 110 -1.49 0.76 -18.39
C PRO A 110 -1.37 -0.38 -19.43
N ASP A 111 -0.24 -0.49 -20.12
CA ASP A 111 -0.12 -1.30 -21.33
C ASP A 111 0.49 -2.70 -21.10
N GLY A 112 1.26 -2.90 -20.03
CA GLY A 112 2.06 -4.13 -19.84
C GLY A 112 1.45 -5.19 -18.92
N ASN A 113 1.03 -4.81 -17.71
CA ASN A 113 0.75 -5.79 -16.63
C ASN A 113 -0.57 -5.56 -15.87
N TRP A 114 -1.31 -4.48 -16.15
CA TRP A 114 -2.54 -4.18 -15.42
C TRP A 114 -3.61 -5.29 -15.51
N PRO A 115 -3.88 -5.89 -16.70
CA PRO A 115 -4.80 -7.02 -16.79
C PRO A 115 -4.37 -8.22 -15.94
N ALA A 116 -3.07 -8.49 -15.86
CA ALA A 116 -2.53 -9.58 -15.06
C ALA A 116 -2.62 -9.29 -13.55
N ILE A 117 -2.34 -8.06 -13.11
CA ILE A 117 -2.56 -7.63 -11.72
C ILE A 117 -4.05 -7.74 -11.37
N MET A 118 -4.95 -7.37 -12.29
CA MET A 118 -6.40 -7.50 -12.10
C MET A 118 -6.87 -8.95 -12.05
N ALA A 119 -6.26 -9.85 -12.84
CA ALA A 119 -6.55 -11.28 -12.78
C ALA A 119 -6.12 -11.87 -11.43
N ILE A 120 -4.94 -11.52 -10.92
CA ILE A 120 -4.47 -11.95 -9.60
C ILE A 120 -5.34 -11.35 -8.50
N LYS A 121 -5.77 -10.10 -8.65
CA LYS A 121 -6.70 -9.44 -7.72
C LYS A 121 -7.99 -10.25 -7.50
N GLY A 122 -8.49 -10.94 -8.53
CA GLY A 122 -9.69 -11.78 -8.44
C GLY A 122 -9.58 -12.94 -7.45
N GLN A 123 -8.37 -13.29 -7.03
CA GLN A 123 -8.07 -14.40 -6.12
C GLN A 123 -7.96 -13.95 -4.65
N PHE A 124 -8.06 -12.65 -4.36
CA PHE A 124 -8.16 -12.13 -3.00
C PHE A 124 -9.63 -12.01 -2.57
N HIS A 125 -9.92 -12.33 -1.31
CA HIS A 125 -11.26 -12.25 -0.74
C HIS A 125 -11.32 -11.18 0.35
N GLN A 126 -12.45 -10.47 0.46
CA GLN A 126 -12.67 -9.44 1.51
C GLN A 126 -11.62 -8.31 1.54
N ILE A 127 -10.91 -8.11 0.43
CA ILE A 127 -9.83 -7.14 0.28
C ILE A 127 -10.27 -6.04 -0.69
N GLY A 128 -10.17 -4.79 -0.23
CA GLY A 128 -10.50 -3.60 -1.02
C GLY A 128 -9.31 -3.05 -1.81
N VAL A 129 -9.60 -2.11 -2.72
CA VAL A 129 -8.59 -1.40 -3.54
C VAL A 129 -7.53 -0.73 -2.67
N SER A 130 -7.93 -0.09 -1.57
CA SER A 130 -7.00 0.58 -0.66
C SER A 130 -5.99 -0.35 0.00
N PHE A 131 -6.36 -1.61 0.23
CA PHE A 131 -5.43 -2.61 0.74
C PHE A 131 -4.41 -2.96 -0.33
N LEU A 132 -4.86 -3.38 -1.52
CA LEU A 132 -3.93 -3.88 -2.54
C LEU A 132 -3.03 -2.76 -3.11
N THR A 133 -3.56 -1.56 -3.34
CA THR A 133 -2.77 -0.43 -3.85
C THR A 133 -1.69 0.02 -2.87
N LYS A 134 -1.96 -0.05 -1.56
CA LYS A 134 -0.93 0.15 -0.53
C LYS A 134 0.19 -0.88 -0.62
N HIS A 135 -0.16 -2.17 -0.76
CA HIS A 135 0.86 -3.21 -0.88
C HIS A 135 1.68 -3.00 -2.17
N LEU A 136 1.03 -2.72 -3.29
CA LEU A 136 1.70 -2.38 -4.54
C LEU A 136 2.64 -1.16 -4.40
N SER A 137 2.22 -0.13 -3.68
CA SER A 137 3.04 1.05 -3.38
C SER A 137 4.32 0.67 -2.65
N PHE A 138 4.23 -0.06 -1.52
CA PHE A 138 5.40 -0.51 -0.75
C PHE A 138 6.38 -1.33 -1.58
N TRP A 139 5.89 -2.31 -2.34
CA TRP A 139 6.74 -3.12 -3.19
C TRP A 139 7.37 -2.30 -4.32
N SER A 140 6.62 -1.41 -4.96
CA SER A 140 7.16 -0.53 -6.01
C SER A 140 8.24 0.41 -5.47
N ARG A 141 8.14 0.81 -4.19
CA ARG A 141 9.10 1.68 -3.50
C ARG A 141 10.40 0.97 -3.18
N ALA A 142 10.31 -0.20 -2.56
CA ALA A 142 11.49 -0.96 -2.17
C ALA A 142 12.31 -1.45 -3.37
N THR A 143 11.64 -1.89 -4.45
CA THR A 143 12.32 -2.48 -5.62
C THR A 143 12.96 -1.44 -6.54
N ASN A 144 12.90 -0.15 -6.21
CA ASN A 144 13.26 0.93 -7.14
C ASN A 144 12.59 0.75 -8.52
N SER A 145 11.36 0.24 -8.50
CA SER A 145 10.53 0.18 -9.70
C SER A 145 10.56 1.55 -10.37
N PRO A 146 10.78 1.62 -11.70
CA PRO A 146 10.74 2.89 -12.41
C PRO A 146 9.35 3.51 -12.36
N ILE A 147 8.37 2.71 -11.94
CA ILE A 147 7.00 3.12 -11.78
C ILE A 147 6.66 3.00 -10.31
N ARG A 148 6.61 4.14 -9.63
CA ARG A 148 6.11 4.23 -8.26
C ARG A 148 4.59 4.15 -8.31
N LEU A 149 4.05 3.18 -7.61
CA LEU A 149 2.61 2.94 -7.55
C LEU A 149 2.00 3.73 -6.39
N PRO A 150 0.98 4.55 -6.63
CA PRO A 150 0.36 5.30 -5.58
C PRO A 150 -0.65 4.46 -4.78
N ILE A 151 -1.08 4.95 -3.62
CA ILE A 151 -2.09 4.41 -2.73
C ILE A 151 -3.41 5.10 -3.06
N LEU A 152 -4.39 4.33 -3.53
CA LEU A 152 -5.74 4.84 -3.69
C LEU A 152 -6.63 4.34 -2.56
N ASP A 153 -6.90 5.22 -1.62
CA ASP A 153 -7.89 4.97 -0.58
C ASP A 153 -9.10 5.89 -0.71
N ARG A 154 -10.07 5.68 0.19
CA ARG A 154 -11.30 6.48 0.20
C ARG A 154 -11.01 7.94 0.53
N VAL A 155 -10.05 8.23 1.41
CA VAL A 155 -9.69 9.60 1.79
C VAL A 155 -9.14 10.32 0.57
N VAL A 156 -8.20 9.69 -0.13
CA VAL A 156 -7.64 10.23 -1.38
C VAL A 156 -8.74 10.52 -2.39
N LYS A 157 -9.61 9.53 -2.65
CA LYS A 157 -10.69 9.69 -3.63
C LYS A 157 -11.69 10.78 -3.23
N GLN A 158 -12.09 10.84 -1.97
CA GLN A 158 -13.10 11.81 -1.52
C GLN A 158 -12.53 13.22 -1.38
N THR A 159 -11.33 13.36 -0.84
CA THR A 159 -10.73 14.67 -0.60
C THR A 159 -10.22 15.33 -1.87
N PHE A 160 -9.72 14.55 -2.84
CA PHE A 160 -9.00 15.13 -3.99
C PHE A 160 -9.67 14.90 -5.34
N ILE A 161 -10.47 13.85 -5.50
CA ILE A 161 -11.16 13.57 -6.77
C ILE A 161 -12.59 14.10 -6.71
N HIS A 162 -13.39 13.64 -5.74
CA HIS A 162 -14.78 14.07 -5.59
C HIS A 162 -15.33 13.83 -4.17
N PRO A 163 -15.80 14.86 -3.43
CA PRO A 163 -16.28 14.75 -2.03
C PRO A 163 -17.30 13.64 -1.79
N ASN A 164 -18.24 13.48 -2.73
CA ASN A 164 -19.30 12.48 -2.69
C ASN A 164 -18.98 11.22 -3.51
N ALA A 165 -17.71 10.99 -3.85
CA ALA A 165 -17.32 9.81 -4.60
C ALA A 165 -17.72 8.51 -3.88
N PRO A 166 -18.19 7.50 -4.62
CA PRO A 166 -18.29 6.15 -4.10
C PRO A 166 -16.89 5.61 -3.76
N TYR A 167 -16.83 4.51 -3.01
CA TYR A 167 -15.58 3.82 -2.70
C TYR A 167 -14.71 3.61 -3.96
N PRO A 168 -13.38 3.69 -3.84
CA PRO A 168 -12.49 3.47 -4.97
C PRO A 168 -12.66 2.06 -5.54
N THR A 169 -12.69 1.99 -6.86
CA THR A 169 -12.69 0.80 -7.68
C THR A 169 -11.35 0.68 -8.39
N TRP A 170 -11.10 -0.45 -9.02
CA TRP A 170 -9.89 -0.64 -9.80
C TRP A 170 -9.84 0.20 -11.07
N GLY A 171 -11.00 0.53 -11.65
CA GLY A 171 -11.08 1.47 -12.76
C GLY A 171 -10.60 2.86 -12.36
N ASP A 172 -10.95 3.30 -11.14
CA ASP A 172 -10.46 4.58 -10.61
C ASP A 172 -8.94 4.59 -10.42
N TYR A 173 -8.34 3.44 -10.11
CA TYR A 173 -6.90 3.35 -9.86
C TYR A 173 -6.06 3.63 -11.10
N THR A 174 -6.45 3.09 -12.27
CA THR A 174 -5.72 3.34 -13.52
C THR A 174 -5.70 4.83 -13.85
N THR A 175 -6.86 5.49 -13.77
CA THR A 175 -6.97 6.93 -13.96
C THR A 175 -6.12 7.69 -12.95
N TYR A 176 -6.23 7.33 -11.67
CA TYR A 176 -5.49 7.99 -10.60
C TYR A 176 -3.97 7.89 -10.76
N VAL A 177 -3.45 6.71 -11.17
CA VAL A 177 -2.02 6.52 -11.45
C VAL A 177 -1.56 7.49 -12.54
N ASN A 178 -2.33 7.67 -13.60
CA ASN A 178 -1.97 8.57 -14.69
C ASN A 178 -2.00 10.03 -14.23
N ASP A 179 -3.07 10.44 -13.54
CA ASP A 179 -3.27 11.82 -13.07
C ASP A 179 -2.16 12.24 -12.10
N ILE A 180 -1.84 11.42 -11.10
CA ILE A 180 -0.83 11.79 -10.11
C ILE A 180 0.59 11.82 -10.68
N ASN A 181 0.88 10.99 -11.69
CA ASN A 181 2.16 11.06 -12.41
C ASN A 181 2.25 12.32 -13.28
N ALA A 182 1.16 12.69 -13.96
CA ALA A 182 1.11 13.93 -14.73
C ALA A 182 1.30 15.17 -13.84
N ASP A 183 0.64 15.20 -12.68
CA ASP A 183 0.80 16.28 -11.70
C ASP A 183 2.23 16.37 -11.17
N ARG A 184 2.85 15.23 -10.85
CA ARG A 184 4.28 15.18 -10.48
C ARG A 184 5.14 15.81 -11.56
N ASP A 185 4.95 15.43 -12.82
CA ASP A 185 5.77 15.91 -13.93
C ASP A 185 5.63 17.42 -14.15
N VAL A 186 4.42 17.97 -13.96
CA VAL A 186 4.19 19.42 -13.96
C VAL A 186 4.95 20.12 -12.83
N LEU A 187 4.94 19.56 -11.61
CA LEU A 187 5.66 20.14 -10.46
C LEU A 187 7.18 20.09 -10.67
N VAL A 188 7.70 18.97 -11.19
CA VAL A 188 9.12 18.82 -11.54
C VAL A 188 9.53 19.81 -12.63
N ALA A 189 8.71 19.97 -13.68
CA ALA A 189 8.96 20.95 -14.74
C ALA A 189 8.94 22.41 -14.23
N ARG A 190 8.26 22.68 -13.10
CA ARG A 190 8.27 23.98 -12.40
C ARG A 190 9.47 24.16 -11.47
N GLY A 191 10.42 23.22 -11.44
CA GLY A 191 11.64 23.31 -10.64
C GLY A 191 11.46 22.92 -9.18
N LEU A 192 10.34 22.27 -8.80
CA LEU A 192 10.20 21.70 -7.47
C LEU A 192 11.04 20.43 -7.35
N ILE A 193 12.19 20.57 -6.71
CA ILE A 193 13.13 19.46 -6.47
C ILE A 193 12.61 18.61 -5.31
N GLY A 194 12.71 17.29 -5.43
CA GLY A 194 12.35 16.35 -4.36
C GLY A 194 10.86 16.04 -4.24
N ILE A 195 10.04 16.44 -5.22
CA ILE A 195 8.66 15.96 -5.33
C ILE A 195 8.70 14.54 -5.89
N ASP A 196 8.61 13.56 -5.00
CA ASP A 196 8.33 12.17 -5.36
C ASP A 196 6.89 11.80 -4.98
N LEU A 197 6.39 10.72 -5.58
CA LEU A 197 5.02 10.25 -5.33
C LEU A 197 4.77 9.96 -3.84
N PRO A 198 5.65 9.26 -3.10
CA PRO A 198 5.48 9.07 -1.67
C PRO A 198 5.36 10.38 -0.87
N ALA A 199 6.15 11.40 -1.20
CA ALA A 199 6.04 12.71 -0.57
C ALA A 199 4.71 13.38 -0.91
N MET A 200 4.28 13.35 -2.18
CA MET A 200 2.96 13.86 -2.58
C MET A 200 1.85 13.16 -1.78
N GLU A 201 1.86 11.83 -1.71
CA GLU A 201 0.87 11.04 -0.97
C GLU A 201 0.87 11.34 0.52
N ARG A 202 2.05 11.41 1.13
CA ARG A 202 2.15 11.71 2.55
C ARG A 202 1.62 13.10 2.86
N GLN A 203 1.90 14.07 1.98
CA GLN A 203 1.28 15.40 2.05
C GLN A 203 -0.23 15.29 1.89
N LEU A 204 -0.75 14.57 0.89
CA LEU A 204 -2.20 14.37 0.70
C LEU A 204 -2.88 13.81 1.96
N PHE A 205 -2.29 12.80 2.61
CA PHE A 205 -2.81 12.22 3.85
C PHE A 205 -2.73 13.17 5.05
N ASN A 206 -1.63 13.89 5.20
CA ASN A 206 -1.45 14.85 6.30
C ASN A 206 -2.37 16.06 6.13
N TRP A 207 -2.54 16.54 4.90
CA TRP A 207 -3.41 17.67 4.58
C TRP A 207 -4.89 17.30 4.71
N ALA A 208 -5.30 16.11 4.27
CA ALA A 208 -6.67 15.63 4.46
C ALA A 208 -7.10 15.58 5.94
N ALA A 209 -6.14 15.48 6.86
CA ALA A 209 -6.38 15.54 8.30
C ALA A 209 -6.31 16.96 8.90
N ALA A 210 -5.90 17.97 8.15
CA ALA A 210 -5.80 19.35 8.62
C ALA A 210 -7.18 20.03 8.63
N GLU A 211 -7.45 20.85 9.65
CA GLU A 211 -8.71 21.62 9.78
C GLU A 211 -8.98 22.50 8.55
N GLN A 212 -7.93 23.01 7.93
CA GLN A 212 -7.99 23.86 6.73
C GLN A 212 -8.69 23.16 5.55
N VAL A 213 -8.58 21.83 5.43
CA VAL A 213 -9.21 21.07 4.35
C VAL A 213 -10.72 20.93 4.53
N GLN A 214 -11.26 20.98 5.76
CA GLN A 214 -12.72 20.99 5.96
C GLN A 214 -13.40 22.21 5.33
N SER A 215 -12.67 23.31 5.14
CA SER A 215 -13.17 24.51 4.47
C SER A 215 -13.00 24.50 2.94
N TRP A 216 -12.28 23.53 2.38
CA TRP A 216 -11.95 23.41 0.95
C TRP A 216 -12.69 22.27 0.25
N VAL A 217 -13.09 21.24 1.00
CA VAL A 217 -14.04 20.23 0.54
C VAL A 217 -15.38 20.96 0.32
N ARG A 218 -15.71 21.21 -0.94
CA ARG A 218 -16.99 21.83 -1.36
C ARG A 218 -18.17 20.91 -1.05
#